data_AF-A0A2E1IGV6-F1
#
_entry.id   AF-A0A2E1IGV6-F1
#
_cell.length_a   1.000
_cell.length_b   1.000
_cell.length_c   1.000
_cell.angle_alpha   90.00
_cell.angle_beta   90.00
_cell.angle_gamma   90.00
#
_symmetry.space_group_name_H-M   'P 1'
#
loop_
_entity.id
_entity.type
_entity.pdbx_description
1 polymer ?
#
loop_
_entity_poly.entity_id
_entity_poly.type
_entity_poly.pdbx_seq_one_letter_code
_entity_poly.pdbx_strand_id
1 'polypeptide(L)' 'MNPDQADHDQLERLRLVLDVAKTNGNQLFVENIEREITALEQGQPSPIVEEYLTAEERDLRGV' A
#
# COMPACT_ATOMS: atom_id res chain seq x y z
N MET A 1 -18.68 -5.08 -8.63
CA MET A 1 -17.30 -4.68 -8.93
C MET A 1 -16.49 -5.96 -8.91
N ASN A 2 -15.78 -6.30 -9.99
CA ASN A 2 -14.90 -7.47 -9.97
C ASN A 2 -13.68 -7.15 -9.10
N PRO A 3 -13.24 -8.05 -8.21
CA PRO A 3 -12.09 -7.81 -7.34
C PRO A 3 -10.83 -7.43 -8.16
N ASP A 4 -10.58 -8.13 -9.26
CA ASP A 4 -9.48 -7.85 -10.19
C ASP A 4 -9.49 -6.42 -10.75
N GLN A 5 -10.67 -5.81 -10.88
CA GLN A 5 -10.83 -4.46 -11.40
C GLN A 5 -10.60 -3.41 -10.31
N ALA A 6 -10.94 -3.73 -9.07
CA ALA A 6 -10.65 -2.87 -7.92
C ALA A 6 -9.13 -2.84 -7.63
N ASP A 7 -8.45 -3.98 -7.74
CA ASP A 7 -7.00 -4.09 -7.55
C ASP A 7 -6.24 -3.32 -8.64
N HIS A 8 -6.70 -3.40 -9.89
CA HIS A 8 -6.14 -2.62 -10.99
C HIS A 8 -6.29 -1.11 -10.78
N ASP A 9 -7.49 -0.65 -10.42
CA ASP A 9 -7.75 0.77 -10.14
C ASP A 9 -6.92 1.27 -8.94
N GLN A 10 -6.69 0.42 -7.94
CA GLN A 10 -5.83 0.72 -6.79
C GLN A 10 -4.37 0.83 -7.20
N LEU A 11 -3.86 -0.08 -8.04
CA LEU A 11 -2.50 -0.04 -8.57
C LEU A 11 -2.23 1.26 -9.35
N GLU A 12 -3.16 1.69 -10.20
CA GLU A 12 -3.01 2.94 -10.95
C GLU A 12 -2.90 4.15 -10.03
N ARG A 13 -3.73 4.20 -8.97
CA ARG A 13 -3.67 5.28 -7.97
C ARG A 13 -2.36 5.26 -7.21
N LEU A 14 -1.88 4.09 -6.77
CA LEU A 14 -0.61 3.96 -6.05
C LEU A 14 0.57 4.43 -6.92
N ARG A 15 0.58 4.08 -8.21
CA ARG A 15 1.59 4.53 -9.16
C ARG A 15 1.60 6.06 -9.33
N LEU A 16 0.42 6.69 -9.38
CA LEU A 16 0.32 8.16 -9.44
C LEU A 16 0.88 8.81 -8.17
N VAL A 17 0.53 8.30 -6.99
CA VAL A 17 1.02 8.85 -5.72
C VAL A 17 2.52 8.66 -5.59
N LEU A 18 3.07 7.52 -6.06
CA LEU A 18 4.51 7.26 -6.07
C LEU A 18 5.27 8.31 -6.87
N ASP A 19 4.74 8.70 -8.03
CA ASP A 19 5.39 9.68 -8.91
C ASP A 19 5.46 11.08 -8.27
N VAL A 20 4.38 11.47 -7.58
CA VAL A 20 4.34 12.70 -6.78
C VAL A 20 5.31 12.62 -5.59
N ALA A 21 5.36 11.47 -4.91
CA ALA A 21 6.26 11.25 -3.77
C ALA A 21 7.74 11.33 -4.17
N LYS A 22 8.10 10.75 -5.33
CA LYS A 22 9.45 10.81 -5.91
C LYS A 22 9.84 12.24 -6.25
N THR A 23 8.92 13.00 -6.85
CA THR A 23 9.13 14.41 -7.20
C THR A 23 9.40 15.27 -5.95
N ASN A 24 8.73 14.99 -4.84
CA ASN A 24 8.87 15.75 -3.59
C ASN A 24 10.04 15.28 -2.70
N GLY A 25 10.78 14.24 -3.08
CA GLY A 25 11.92 13.73 -2.31
C GLY A 25 11.55 13.07 -0.97
N ASN A 26 10.30 12.59 -0.82
CA ASN A 26 9.85 11.94 0.41
C ASN A 26 10.24 10.45 0.42
N GLN A 27 11.52 10.15 0.71
CA GLN A 27 12.10 8.80 0.59
C GLN A 27 11.33 7.73 1.37
N LEU A 28 10.99 7.97 2.64
CA LEU A 28 10.22 7.02 3.46
C LEU A 28 8.85 6.69 2.84
N PHE A 29 8.18 7.70 2.27
CA PHE A 29 6.87 7.50 1.65
C PHE A 29 6.99 6.77 0.30
N VAL A 30 8.06 7.03 -0.47
CA VAL A 30 8.38 6.31 -1.71
C VAL A 30 8.59 4.82 -1.43
N GLU A 31 9.44 4.50 -0.45
CA GLU A 31 9.74 3.11 -0.06
C GLU A 31 8.47 2.37 0.37
N ASN A 32 7.62 3.04 1.15
CA ASN A 32 6.35 2.46 1.59
C ASN A 32 5.44 2.13 0.40
N ILE A 33 5.22 3.08 -0.52
CA ILE A 33 4.33 2.84 -1.68
C ILE A 33 4.88 1.75 -2.60
N GLU A 34 6.20 1.66 -2.77
CA GLU A 34 6.82 0.59 -3.57
C GLU A 34 6.56 -0.79 -2.96
N ARG A 35 6.59 -0.91 -1.63
CA ARG A 35 6.22 -2.14 -0.91
C ARG A 35 4.73 -2.47 -1.06
N GLU A 36 3.87 -1.46 -1.00
CA GLU A 36 2.42 -1.61 -1.18
C GLU A 36 2.05 -2.13 -2.57
N ILE A 37 2.64 -1.52 -3.61
CA ILE A 37 2.44 -1.95 -5.00
C ILE A 37 2.89 -3.40 -5.18
N THR A 38 4.05 -3.76 -4.63
CA THR A 38 4.59 -5.13 -4.72
C THR A 38 3.66 -6.14 -4.07
N ALA A 39 3.12 -5.85 -2.88
CA ALA A 39 2.18 -6.72 -2.20
C ALA A 39 0.88 -6.88 -2.99
N LEU A 40 0.34 -5.77 -3.51
CA LEU A 40 -0.89 -5.79 -4.30
C LEU A 40 -0.73 -6.57 -5.61
N GLU A 41 0.39 -6.43 -6.32
CA GLU A 41 0.70 -7.21 -7.53
C GLU A 41 0.85 -8.72 -7.25
N GLN A 42 1.20 -9.10 -6.01
CA GLN A 42 1.32 -10.48 -5.57
C GLN A 42 0.04 -11.03 -4.92
N GLY A 43 -1.03 -10.23 -4.84
CA GLY A 43 -2.25 -10.57 -4.11
C GLY A 43 -2.02 -10.78 -2.60
N GLN A 44 -0.98 -10.14 -2.05
CA GLN A 44 -0.64 -10.17 -0.63
C GLN A 44 -1.28 -8.97 0.10
N PRO A 45 -1.56 -9.09 1.41
CA PRO A 45 -2.08 -7.97 2.20
C PRO A 45 -1.08 -6.80 2.26
N SER A 46 -1.62 -5.60 2.47
CA SER A 46 -0.84 -4.36 2.61
C SER A 46 0.18 -4.45 3.76
N PRO A 47 1.50 -4.39 3.46
CA PRO A 47 2.53 -4.47 4.49
C PRO A 47 2.63 -3.16 5.30
N ILE A 48 2.16 -2.04 4.75
CA ILE A 48 2.18 -0.74 5.45
C ILE A 48 1.21 -0.78 6.63
N VAL A 49 0.00 -1.31 6.44
CA VAL A 49 -0.98 -1.30 7.53
C VAL A 49 -0.44 -2.11 8.72
N GLU A 50 0.18 -3.26 8.51
CA GLU A 50 0.70 -4.09 9.61
C GLU A 50 1.82 -3.41 10.43
N GLU A 51 2.71 -2.65 9.79
CA GLU A 51 3.83 -1.99 10.47
C GLU A 51 3.42 -0.73 11.25
N TYR A 52 2.35 -0.05 10.84
CA TYR A 52 1.87 1.18 11.48
C TYR A 52 0.71 0.97 12.47
N LEU A 53 0.07 -0.21 12.50
CA LEU A 53 -0.92 -0.53 13.52
C LEU A 53 -0.26 -0.61 14.90
N THR A 54 -0.84 0.08 15.87
CA THR A 54 -0.56 -0.17 17.29
C THR A 54 -0.99 -1.59 17.68
N ALA A 55 -0.47 -2.11 18.79
CA ALA A 55 -0.82 -3.46 19.26
C ALA A 55 -2.34 -3.65 19.42
N GLU A 56 -3.05 -2.60 19.83
CA GLU A 56 -4.51 -2.58 19.98
C GLU A 56 -5.23 -2.65 18.62
N GLU A 57 -4.70 -1.95 17.60
CA GLU A 57 -5.29 -1.97 16.26
C GLU A 57 -4.98 -3.27 15.49
N ARG A 58 -3.88 -3.97 15.84
CA ARG A 58 -3.58 -5.33 15.33
C ARG A 58 -4.57 -6.36 15.86
N ASP A 59 -4.82 -6.35 17.17
CA ASP A 59 -5.78 -7.24 17.84
C ASP A 59 -7.20 -7.07 17.28
N LEU A 60 -7.62 -5.82 17.01
CA LEU A 60 -8.91 -5.50 16.38
C LEU A 60 -9.06 -6.03 14.94
N ARG A 61 -7.96 -6.21 14.20
CA ARG A 61 -7.97 -6.77 12.84
C ARG A 61 -7.76 -8.29 12.80
N GLY A 62 -7.40 -8.91 13.92
CA GLY A 62 -7.13 -10.35 13.99
C GLY A 62 -5.86 -10.75 13.23
N VAL A 63 -4.87 -9.86 13.17
CA VAL A 63 -3.53 -10.07 12.58
C VAL A 63 -2.45 -10.09 13.65
#